data_AF-A0A7S0TR48-F1
#
_entry.id   AF-A0A7S0TR48-F1
#
_cell.length_a   1.000
_cell.length_b   1.000
_cell.length_c   1.000
_cell.angle_alpha   90.00
_cell.angle_beta   90.00
_cell.angle_gamma   90.00
#
_symmetry.space_group_name_H-M   'P 1'
#
loop_
_entity.id
_entity.type
_entity.pdbx_description
1 polymer ?
#
loop_
_entity_poly.entity_id
_entity_poly.type
_entity_poly.pdbx_seq_one_letter_code
_entity_poly.pdbx_strand_id
1 'polypeptide(L)'
;GISAGQTFNPPPPFTLSEGCRVRRKTMFLLRFAAYTALALSVAEASNVLPLRPSLVSTGGISAGRLVPLRGGSAMKRALSHENLGAEVQGTDDTLEQRIYAKDDTDEHRSLWHDLPLFEVDIKTGKPTGFVNFVCEIPKYTRKKFEIATKEPMNPIKQDEKKGQLRSFKKGDIYFNYGCFPRTWEDPDYVHPDVGVGGDNDPLDVCEIGLRQIKTCQVRPVKVLGVLCMIDEGEADWKVIAIDKEDPWAEKLNDISDVEKLLPGTLDVVREWFRTYKVPDGKPENKFAFEEKFMDRAFCLQIMHETHRAWARLVKGSVEEEEAKKEDKPAARKFTMKRNLSVPALDAMKQVEGSLLEDEARLTEAMNKAAIG
;
A
#
# COMPACT_ATOMS: atom_id res chain seq x y z
N GLY A 1 -8.32 24.94 63.11
CA GLY A 1 -9.58 25.58 63.54
C GLY A 1 -9.79 26.81 62.71
N ILE A 2 -11.06 27.12 62.39
CA ILE A 2 -11.59 28.11 61.43
C ILE A 2 -11.57 27.55 59.99
N SER A 3 -12.63 27.02 59.35
CA SER A 3 -14.07 27.33 59.20
C SER A 3 -14.40 28.18 57.97
N ALA A 4 -15.10 27.53 57.02
CA ALA A 4 -16.02 28.02 55.96
C ALA A 4 -15.44 28.96 54.88
N GLY A 5 -15.68 28.76 53.57
CA GLY A 5 -16.80 28.13 52.88
C GLY A 5 -17.38 29.16 51.90
N GLN A 6 -16.89 29.20 50.66
CA GLN A 6 -17.45 30.03 49.58
C GLN A 6 -17.94 29.13 48.44
N THR A 7 -19.25 29.03 48.32
CA THR A 7 -19.99 28.43 47.22
C THR A 7 -20.23 29.51 46.15
N PHE A 8 -19.81 29.25 44.91
CA PHE A 8 -20.19 30.03 43.74
C PHE A 8 -21.59 29.58 43.26
N ASN A 9 -22.55 30.51 43.21
CA ASN A 9 -23.85 30.30 42.58
C ASN A 9 -23.80 30.69 41.08
N PRO A 10 -24.35 29.87 40.16
CA PRO A 10 -24.50 30.23 38.76
C PRO A 10 -25.69 31.19 38.51
N PRO A 11 -25.67 32.00 37.43
CA PRO A 11 -26.75 32.93 37.10
C PRO A 11 -28.03 32.23 36.60
N PRO A 12 -29.21 32.87 36.75
CA PRO A 12 -30.51 32.29 36.41
C PRO A 12 -30.80 32.27 34.89
N PRO A 13 -31.76 31.42 34.44
CA PRO A 13 -32.04 31.19 33.02
C PRO A 13 -32.87 32.31 32.39
N PHE A 14 -32.52 32.69 31.16
CA PHE A 14 -33.34 33.56 30.31
C PHE A 14 -34.47 32.76 29.66
N THR A 15 -35.73 33.10 29.99
CA THR A 15 -36.92 32.61 29.29
C THR A 15 -37.57 33.72 28.46
N LEU A 16 -37.95 33.34 27.24
CA LEU A 16 -38.48 34.13 26.13
C LEU A 16 -39.81 34.83 26.44
N SER A 17 -39.97 36.06 25.97
CA SER A 17 -41.27 36.70 25.76
C SER A 17 -41.65 36.67 24.27
N GLU A 18 -42.88 36.22 24.03
CA GLU A 18 -43.49 35.98 22.73
C GLU A 18 -43.72 37.27 21.91
N GLY A 19 -43.42 37.19 20.62
CA GLY A 19 -43.76 38.23 19.64
C GLY A 19 -43.49 37.78 18.22
N CYS A 20 -44.57 37.50 17.47
CA CYS A 20 -44.65 37.28 16.03
C CYS A 20 -44.43 35.85 15.49
N ARG A 21 -45.54 35.09 15.54
CA ARG A 21 -45.82 33.90 14.72
C ARG A 21 -46.31 34.37 13.34
N VAL A 22 -45.98 33.61 12.29
CA VAL A 22 -46.57 33.53 10.93
C VAL A 22 -45.65 33.93 9.78
N ARG A 23 -44.97 32.92 9.19
CA ARG A 23 -44.79 32.60 7.73
C ARG A 23 -43.72 31.51 7.60
N ARG A 24 -44.08 30.24 7.83
CA ARG A 24 -44.32 29.16 6.83
C ARG A 24 -43.25 29.02 5.72
N LYS A 25 -42.47 27.94 5.84
CA LYS A 25 -42.14 26.93 4.81
C LYS A 25 -42.08 27.40 3.35
N THR A 26 -40.90 27.83 2.87
CA THR A 26 -40.36 27.55 1.52
C THR A 26 -38.96 28.18 1.38
N MET A 27 -37.89 27.42 1.66
CA MET A 27 -36.56 27.72 1.12
C MET A 27 -35.65 26.48 1.20
N PHE A 28 -36.17 25.38 0.67
CA PHE A 28 -35.42 24.17 0.35
C PHE A 28 -35.90 23.79 -1.06
N LEU A 29 -35.10 24.11 -2.08
CA LEU A 29 -35.31 24.00 -3.54
C LEU A 29 -35.14 25.36 -4.25
N LEU A 30 -33.90 25.87 -4.34
CA LEU A 30 -33.47 26.86 -5.34
C LEU A 30 -31.94 27.05 -5.30
N ARG A 31 -31.18 25.96 -5.43
CA ARG A 31 -29.76 25.96 -5.87
C ARG A 31 -29.39 24.69 -6.66
N PHE A 32 -30.36 24.14 -7.39
CA PHE A 32 -30.22 22.94 -8.22
C PHE A 32 -31.11 23.07 -9.48
N ALA A 33 -30.93 24.14 -10.26
CA ALA A 33 -31.53 24.30 -11.59
C ALA A 33 -31.02 25.60 -12.24
N ALA A 34 -29.73 25.66 -12.57
CA ALA A 34 -29.19 26.72 -13.41
C ALA A 34 -27.84 26.29 -14.04
N TYR A 35 -27.80 25.13 -14.72
CA TYR A 35 -26.74 24.83 -15.72
C TYR A 35 -27.10 23.64 -16.64
N THR A 36 -28.38 23.52 -17.02
CA THR A 36 -28.83 22.64 -18.11
C THR A 36 -29.99 23.32 -18.83
N ALA A 37 -29.93 23.33 -20.17
CA ALA A 37 -30.89 23.90 -21.12
C ALA A 37 -30.67 25.37 -21.53
N LEU A 38 -29.62 25.58 -22.34
CA LEU A 38 -29.79 26.38 -23.55
C LEU A 38 -30.02 25.38 -24.70
N ALA A 39 -31.23 25.44 -25.28
CA ALA A 39 -31.76 24.60 -26.34
C ALA A 39 -30.95 24.70 -27.65
N LEU A 40 -30.77 23.68 -28.50
CA LEU A 40 -31.74 22.84 -29.23
C LEU A 40 -32.67 23.63 -30.18
N SER A 41 -32.21 23.81 -31.43
CA SER A 41 -32.92 23.81 -32.72
C SER A 41 -31.86 24.22 -33.78
N VAL A 42 -31.57 23.53 -34.88
CA VAL A 42 -32.43 23.08 -35.97
C VAL A 42 -31.75 21.90 -36.68
N ALA A 43 -32.53 20.87 -37.03
CA ALA A 43 -32.16 19.78 -37.93
C ALA A 43 -32.46 20.18 -39.38
N GLU A 44 -31.61 19.79 -40.35
CA GLU A 44 -31.95 18.84 -41.42
C GLU A 44 -30.90 18.80 -42.56
N ALA A 45 -30.62 17.56 -42.97
CA ALA A 45 -30.35 17.03 -44.30
C ALA A 45 -29.21 17.61 -45.19
N SER A 46 -28.21 16.76 -45.50
CA SER A 46 -28.16 16.00 -46.77
C SER A 46 -26.79 15.34 -47.01
N ASN A 47 -26.85 14.05 -47.39
CA ASN A 47 -26.02 13.31 -48.35
C ASN A 47 -24.50 13.55 -48.45
N VAL A 48 -23.73 12.46 -48.35
CA VAL A 48 -23.00 11.79 -49.46
C VAL A 48 -21.88 10.90 -48.87
N LEU A 49 -21.92 9.61 -49.18
CA LEU A 49 -20.87 8.59 -48.97
C LEU A 49 -19.62 8.89 -49.82
N PRO A 50 -18.46 8.28 -49.50
CA PRO A 50 -18.04 7.25 -50.45
C PRO A 50 -17.47 5.96 -49.84
N LEU A 51 -17.71 4.92 -50.63
CA LEU A 51 -17.32 3.52 -50.60
C LEU A 51 -15.80 3.29 -50.55
N ARG A 52 -15.38 2.21 -49.88
CA ARG A 52 -14.24 1.39 -50.34
C ARG A 52 -14.55 -0.11 -50.19
N PRO A 53 -14.03 -0.95 -51.10
CA PRO A 53 -14.66 -2.21 -51.46
C PRO A 53 -14.09 -3.42 -50.70
N SER A 54 -14.99 -4.36 -50.43
CA SER A 54 -14.70 -5.76 -50.17
C SER A 54 -14.40 -6.50 -51.48
N LEU A 55 -13.34 -7.31 -51.49
CA LEU A 55 -13.08 -8.30 -52.54
C LEU A 55 -12.99 -9.69 -51.92
N VAL A 56 -13.73 -10.62 -52.51
CA VAL A 56 -13.99 -11.98 -52.05
C VAL A 56 -12.95 -12.95 -52.62
N SER A 57 -12.52 -13.87 -51.74
CA SER A 57 -12.08 -15.27 -51.89
C SER A 57 -11.69 -15.83 -53.28
N THR A 58 -10.51 -16.46 -53.34
CA THR A 58 -10.32 -17.78 -53.95
C THR A 58 -9.29 -18.62 -53.15
N GLY A 59 -9.51 -19.93 -53.12
CA GLY A 59 -9.02 -20.88 -52.11
C GLY A 59 -7.63 -21.52 -52.29
N GLY A 60 -7.27 -22.27 -51.24
CA GLY A 60 -6.49 -23.52 -51.27
C GLY A 60 -4.97 -23.42 -51.35
N ILE A 61 -4.28 -23.85 -50.29
CA ILE A 61 -3.42 -25.05 -50.24
C ILE A 61 -2.69 -25.07 -48.89
N SER A 62 -2.74 -26.22 -48.23
CA SER A 62 -2.01 -26.59 -47.02
C SER A 62 -0.49 -26.57 -47.26
N ALA A 63 0.27 -25.86 -46.43
CA ALA A 63 1.70 -26.10 -46.26
C ALA A 63 2.16 -25.80 -44.82
N GLY A 64 2.69 -26.85 -44.18
CA GLY A 64 3.62 -26.88 -43.05
C GLY A 64 3.66 -25.69 -42.07
N ARG A 65 3.13 -25.91 -40.87
CA ARG A 65 3.41 -25.11 -39.69
C ARG A 65 4.90 -25.26 -39.32
N LEU A 66 5.73 -24.31 -39.76
CA LEU A 66 7.08 -24.13 -39.22
C LEU A 66 6.95 -23.70 -37.76
N VAL A 67 7.31 -24.61 -36.86
CA VAL A 67 7.52 -24.31 -35.44
C VAL A 67 8.82 -23.51 -35.34
N PRO A 68 8.82 -22.25 -34.87
CA PRO A 68 10.06 -21.60 -34.52
C PRO A 68 10.60 -22.30 -33.28
N LEU A 69 11.79 -22.87 -33.40
CA LEU A 69 12.57 -23.39 -32.29
C LEU A 69 12.68 -22.30 -31.22
N ARG A 70 12.05 -22.53 -30.07
CA ARG A 70 12.08 -21.67 -28.89
C ARG A 70 13.45 -21.83 -28.23
N GLY A 71 14.45 -21.19 -28.81
CA GLY A 71 15.81 -21.08 -28.31
C GLY A 71 16.18 -19.61 -28.13
N GLY A 72 15.51 -18.95 -27.20
CA GLY A 72 15.80 -17.58 -26.81
C GLY A 72 15.49 -17.42 -25.33
N SER A 73 16.52 -17.17 -24.53
CA SER A 73 16.37 -16.79 -23.13
C SER A 73 15.55 -15.50 -23.09
N ALA A 74 14.25 -15.60 -22.82
CA ALA A 74 13.44 -14.42 -22.52
C ALA A 74 14.03 -13.80 -21.25
N MET A 75 14.58 -12.59 -21.35
CA MET A 75 14.82 -11.78 -20.14
C MET A 75 13.50 -11.77 -19.36
N LYS A 76 13.51 -12.30 -18.13
CA LYS A 76 12.37 -12.17 -17.23
C LYS A 76 12.06 -10.67 -17.14
N ARG A 77 10.89 -10.27 -17.65
CA ARG A 77 10.43 -8.89 -17.48
C ARG A 77 10.32 -8.63 -15.98
N ALA A 78 10.89 -7.52 -15.51
CA ALA A 78 10.71 -7.10 -14.13
C ALA A 78 9.21 -6.91 -13.86
N LEU A 79 8.73 -7.41 -12.73
CA LEU A 79 7.34 -7.25 -12.33
C LEU A 79 7.07 -5.75 -12.11
N SER A 80 6.03 -5.23 -12.76
CA SER A 80 5.60 -3.84 -12.65
C SER A 80 4.16 -3.78 -12.15
N HIS A 81 3.83 -2.71 -11.42
CA HIS A 81 2.46 -2.43 -10.97
C HIS A 81 1.45 -2.38 -12.13
N GLU A 82 1.88 -1.99 -13.33
CA GLU A 82 1.02 -1.90 -14.53
C GLU A 82 0.51 -3.27 -15.00
N ASN A 83 1.21 -4.35 -14.63
CA ASN A 83 0.91 -5.71 -15.09
C ASN A 83 0.19 -6.54 -14.02
N LEU A 84 -0.20 -5.94 -12.89
CA LEU A 84 -0.83 -6.66 -11.78
C LEU A 84 -2.36 -6.43 -11.74
N GLY A 85 -3.10 -7.53 -11.66
CA GLY A 85 -4.54 -7.57 -11.41
C GLY A 85 -4.87 -8.28 -10.09
N ALA A 86 -6.06 -8.01 -9.55
CA ALA A 86 -6.54 -8.67 -8.33
C ALA A 86 -7.50 -9.82 -8.67
N GLU A 87 -7.27 -10.99 -8.07
CA GLU A 87 -8.18 -12.13 -8.11
C GLU A 87 -8.75 -12.39 -6.71
N VAL A 88 -10.06 -12.30 -6.58
CA VAL A 88 -10.76 -12.64 -5.34
C VAL A 88 -11.13 -14.12 -5.38
N GLN A 89 -10.69 -14.87 -4.38
CA GLN A 89 -11.12 -16.23 -4.09
C GLN A 89 -11.87 -16.26 -2.77
N GLY A 90 -12.80 -17.21 -2.62
CA GLY A 90 -13.71 -17.24 -1.47
C GLY A 90 -14.92 -16.32 -1.63
N THR A 91 -15.71 -16.19 -0.57
CA THR A 91 -16.92 -15.35 -0.56
C THR A 91 -16.60 -14.02 0.12
N ASP A 92 -17.16 -12.91 -0.38
CA ASP A 92 -16.99 -11.62 0.27
C ASP A 92 -17.60 -11.63 1.68
N ASP A 93 -16.97 -10.91 2.61
CA ASP A 93 -17.37 -10.88 4.03
C ASP A 93 -17.34 -12.24 4.73
N THR A 94 -16.41 -13.12 4.34
CA THR A 94 -16.15 -14.38 5.04
C THR A 94 -14.66 -14.59 5.36
N LEU A 95 -14.35 -15.49 6.30
CA LEU A 95 -12.97 -15.78 6.73
C LEU A 95 -12.14 -16.46 5.62
N GLU A 96 -12.81 -17.03 4.62
CA GLU A 96 -12.22 -17.71 3.47
C GLU A 96 -11.78 -16.74 2.36
N GLN A 97 -12.21 -15.47 2.39
CA GLN A 97 -11.87 -14.50 1.36
C GLN A 97 -10.35 -14.29 1.27
N ARG A 98 -9.80 -14.41 0.05
CA ARG A 98 -8.41 -14.10 -0.28
C ARG A 98 -8.36 -13.28 -1.54
N ILE A 99 -7.50 -12.26 -1.55
CA ILE A 99 -7.29 -11.39 -2.70
C ILE A 99 -5.84 -11.59 -3.15
N TYR A 100 -5.65 -12.36 -4.22
CA TYR A 100 -4.34 -12.62 -4.81
C TYR A 100 -4.00 -11.57 -5.86
N ALA A 101 -2.71 -11.27 -6.02
CA ALA A 101 -2.21 -10.56 -7.19
C ALA A 101 -1.88 -11.55 -8.31
N LYS A 102 -2.29 -11.21 -9.53
CA LYS A 102 -1.97 -11.95 -10.76
C LYS A 102 -1.25 -11.05 -11.74
N ASP A 103 -0.24 -11.58 -12.42
CA ASP A 103 0.39 -10.85 -13.51
C ASP A 103 -0.27 -11.07 -14.87
N ASP A 104 0.31 -10.49 -15.93
CA ASP A 104 -0.17 -10.63 -17.31
C ASP A 104 -0.03 -12.06 -17.89
N THR A 105 0.66 -12.95 -17.17
CA THR A 105 0.77 -14.38 -17.48
C THR A 105 -0.26 -15.24 -16.72
N ASP A 106 -1.18 -14.62 -15.97
CA ASP A 106 -2.19 -15.27 -15.11
C ASP A 106 -1.57 -16.07 -13.95
N GLU A 107 -0.29 -15.84 -13.64
CA GLU A 107 0.39 -16.44 -12.50
C GLU A 107 0.20 -15.58 -11.24
N HIS A 108 -0.02 -16.24 -10.09
CA HIS A 108 0.00 -15.54 -8.82
C HIS A 108 1.38 -14.96 -8.53
N ARG A 109 1.38 -13.77 -7.94
CA ARG A 109 2.58 -13.06 -7.46
C ARG A 109 2.41 -12.70 -6.00
N SER A 110 3.45 -12.91 -5.21
CA SER A 110 3.50 -12.41 -3.84
C SER A 110 3.72 -10.90 -3.89
N LEU A 111 2.76 -10.14 -3.39
CA LEU A 111 2.90 -8.70 -3.24
C LEU A 111 3.96 -8.32 -2.21
N TRP A 112 4.35 -9.23 -1.30
CA TRP A 112 5.42 -8.97 -0.36
C TRP A 112 6.81 -9.28 -0.94
N HIS A 113 6.98 -10.42 -1.62
CA HIS A 113 8.31 -10.89 -2.02
C HIS A 113 8.65 -10.64 -3.50
N ASP A 114 7.68 -10.77 -4.40
CA ASP A 114 7.95 -10.74 -5.85
C ASP A 114 7.99 -9.31 -6.41
N LEU A 115 7.22 -8.40 -5.81
CA LEU A 115 7.16 -6.99 -6.20
C LEU A 115 8.43 -6.25 -5.76
N PRO A 116 9.16 -5.56 -6.66
CA PRO A 116 10.30 -4.74 -6.26
C PRO A 116 9.90 -3.60 -5.31
N LEU A 117 10.76 -3.25 -4.35
CA LEU A 117 10.54 -2.09 -3.48
C LEU A 117 10.51 -0.79 -4.30
N PHE A 118 11.52 -0.57 -5.13
CA PHE A 118 11.61 0.63 -5.97
C PHE A 118 10.92 0.42 -7.32
N GLU A 119 10.19 1.43 -7.77
CA GLU A 119 9.60 1.45 -9.11
C GLU A 119 10.73 1.53 -10.16
N VAL A 120 10.63 0.66 -11.17
CA VAL A 120 11.50 0.65 -12.34
C VAL A 120 10.71 0.99 -13.60
N ASP A 121 11.29 1.81 -14.47
CA ASP A 121 10.76 2.07 -15.79
C ASP A 121 10.95 0.82 -16.65
N ILE A 122 9.84 0.22 -17.11
CA ILE A 122 9.85 -1.05 -17.84
C ILE A 122 10.62 -0.95 -19.17
N LYS A 123 10.65 0.24 -19.80
CA LYS A 123 11.29 0.44 -21.11
C LYS A 123 12.80 0.52 -20.98
N THR A 124 13.27 1.16 -19.92
CA THR A 124 14.69 1.45 -19.71
C THR A 124 15.37 0.54 -18.68
N GLY A 125 14.59 -0.15 -17.85
CA GLY A 125 15.06 -0.93 -16.70
C GLY A 125 15.64 -0.06 -15.58
N LYS A 126 15.47 1.26 -15.65
CA LYS A 126 16.06 2.21 -14.71
C LYS A 126 15.10 2.57 -13.58
N PRO A 127 15.61 2.95 -12.41
CA PRO A 127 14.76 3.42 -11.31
C PRO A 127 14.10 4.73 -11.70
N THR A 128 12.85 4.89 -11.29
CA THR A 128 12.11 6.14 -11.50
C THR A 128 12.27 7.12 -10.33
N GLY A 129 12.76 6.65 -9.19
CA GLY A 129 12.84 7.40 -7.92
C GLY A 129 11.58 7.29 -7.06
N PHE A 130 10.60 6.48 -7.46
CA PHE A 130 9.40 6.17 -6.68
C PHE A 130 9.48 4.77 -6.07
N VAL A 131 8.59 4.50 -5.12
CA VAL A 131 8.50 3.24 -4.36
C VAL A 131 7.16 2.59 -4.70
N ASN A 132 7.12 1.28 -4.86
CA ASN A 132 5.85 0.58 -5.04
C ASN A 132 5.13 0.47 -3.68
N PHE A 133 3.93 1.02 -3.59
CA PHE A 133 3.03 0.90 -2.45
C PHE A 133 1.95 -0.13 -2.76
N VAL A 134 1.74 -1.09 -1.86
CA VAL A 134 0.65 -2.05 -1.93
C VAL A 134 -0.50 -1.54 -1.07
N CYS A 135 -1.64 -1.22 -1.68
CA CYS A 135 -2.81 -0.78 -0.94
C CYS A 135 -3.58 -1.98 -0.38
N GLU A 136 -3.77 -2.01 0.94
CA GLU A 136 -4.54 -3.03 1.64
C GLU A 136 -5.93 -2.49 2.00
N ILE A 137 -5.99 -1.30 2.60
CA ILE A 137 -7.21 -0.67 3.09
C ILE A 137 -7.42 0.66 2.35
N PRO A 138 -8.42 0.73 1.45
CA PRO A 138 -8.77 1.96 0.76
C PRO A 138 -9.15 3.07 1.75
N LYS A 139 -8.76 4.30 1.42
CA LYS A 139 -9.23 5.52 2.10
C LYS A 139 -10.75 5.51 2.23
N TYR A 140 -11.29 5.97 3.35
CA TYR A 140 -12.72 5.97 3.67
C TYR A 140 -13.37 4.58 3.72
N THR A 141 -12.61 3.56 4.10
CA THR A 141 -13.12 2.23 4.44
C THR A 141 -12.64 1.78 5.82
N ARG A 142 -13.14 0.64 6.31
CA ARG A 142 -12.85 0.16 7.68
C ARG A 142 -12.57 -1.34 7.82
N LYS A 143 -12.70 -2.13 6.75
CA LYS A 143 -12.35 -3.56 6.80
C LYS A 143 -10.82 -3.63 6.97
N LYS A 144 -10.32 -4.29 8.02
CA LYS A 144 -8.87 -4.38 8.26
C LYS A 144 -8.31 -5.49 7.37
N PHE A 145 -8.00 -5.14 6.13
CA PHE A 145 -7.24 -6.01 5.24
C PHE A 145 -5.75 -5.89 5.49
N GLU A 146 -5.03 -6.99 5.32
CA GLU A 146 -3.57 -7.08 5.45
C GLU A 146 -3.03 -8.18 4.54
N ILE A 147 -1.78 -8.05 4.11
CA ILE A 147 -1.02 -9.16 3.53
C ILE A 147 -0.92 -10.30 4.55
N ALA A 148 -1.33 -11.51 4.15
CA ALA A 148 -1.19 -12.69 4.98
C ALA A 148 0.26 -13.20 4.97
N THR A 149 1.12 -12.63 5.83
CA THR A 149 2.56 -12.95 5.93
C THR A 149 2.85 -14.44 6.16
N LYS A 150 1.89 -15.18 6.72
CA LYS A 150 2.00 -16.61 7.07
C LYS A 150 1.36 -17.55 6.05
N GLU A 151 0.75 -17.03 4.98
CA GLU A 151 0.09 -17.85 3.95
C GLU A 151 0.92 -17.87 2.65
N PRO A 152 0.95 -19.01 1.92
CA PRO A 152 1.62 -19.07 0.62
C PRO A 152 1.10 -17.99 -0.34
N MET A 153 2.03 -17.39 -1.10
CA MET A 153 1.76 -16.27 -2.02
C MET A 153 1.27 -14.98 -1.36
N ASN A 154 1.15 -14.94 -0.04
CA ASN A 154 0.79 -13.76 0.76
C ASN A 154 -0.43 -13.00 0.20
N PRO A 155 -1.59 -13.67 -0.01
CA PRO A 155 -2.80 -12.97 -0.41
C PRO A 155 -3.17 -11.91 0.63
N ILE A 156 -3.86 -10.86 0.18
CA ILE A 156 -4.51 -9.94 1.11
C ILE A 156 -5.77 -10.63 1.65
N LYS A 157 -5.95 -10.59 2.97
CA LYS A 157 -7.14 -11.10 3.66
C LYS A 157 -7.59 -10.12 4.73
N GLN A 158 -8.84 -10.21 5.14
CA GLN A 158 -9.31 -9.43 6.28
C GLN A 158 -8.83 -10.11 7.57
N ASP A 159 -8.21 -9.32 8.45
CA ASP A 159 -7.73 -9.73 9.77
C ASP A 159 -8.87 -10.35 10.58
N GLU A 160 -8.55 -11.33 11.41
CA GLU A 160 -9.48 -12.08 12.25
C GLU A 160 -9.17 -11.85 13.73
N LYS A 161 -10.20 -11.50 14.51
CA LYS A 161 -10.09 -11.43 15.96
C LYS A 161 -11.19 -12.26 16.61
N LYS A 162 -10.80 -13.36 17.26
CA LYS A 162 -11.70 -14.29 17.96
C LYS A 162 -12.74 -14.94 17.02
N GLY A 163 -12.32 -15.46 15.87
CA GLY A 163 -13.23 -16.11 14.91
C GLY A 163 -14.10 -15.15 14.10
N GLN A 164 -13.83 -13.85 14.14
CA GLN A 164 -14.64 -12.83 13.47
C GLN A 164 -13.77 -11.86 12.68
N LEU A 165 -14.27 -11.48 11.51
CA LEU A 165 -13.66 -10.48 10.65
C LEU A 165 -13.51 -9.14 11.38
N ARG A 166 -12.30 -8.59 11.37
CA ARG A 166 -11.98 -7.36 12.05
C ARG A 166 -12.27 -6.15 11.16
N SER A 167 -12.97 -5.19 11.73
CA SER A 167 -13.15 -3.86 11.16
C SER A 167 -12.81 -2.80 12.21
N PHE A 168 -12.32 -1.64 11.79
CA PHE A 168 -12.03 -0.55 12.70
C PHE A 168 -13.33 -0.03 13.32
N LYS A 169 -13.46 -0.19 14.65
CA LYS A 169 -14.62 0.31 15.40
C LYS A 169 -14.64 1.84 15.51
N LYS A 170 -13.48 2.49 15.41
CA LYS A 170 -13.35 3.95 15.39
C LYS A 170 -14.09 4.59 14.20
N GLY A 171 -14.19 3.87 13.09
CA GLY A 171 -14.78 4.37 11.84
C GLY A 171 -13.83 4.19 10.68
N ASP A 172 -14.07 4.94 9.60
CA ASP A 172 -13.30 4.84 8.38
C ASP A 172 -11.92 5.51 8.51
N ILE A 173 -10.93 4.96 7.82
CA ILE A 173 -9.58 5.53 7.73
C ILE A 173 -9.55 6.71 6.75
N TYR A 174 -8.67 7.69 6.96
CA TYR A 174 -8.66 8.95 6.17
C TYR A 174 -7.56 9.00 5.09
N PHE A 175 -6.80 7.93 4.94
CA PHE A 175 -5.70 7.76 3.99
C PHE A 175 -5.77 6.34 3.40
N ASN A 176 -5.17 6.12 2.24
CA ASN A 176 -5.02 4.74 1.78
C ASN A 176 -3.91 4.11 2.62
N TYR A 177 -4.14 2.89 3.08
CA TYR A 177 -3.24 2.21 3.99
C TYR A 177 -2.82 0.85 3.43
N GLY A 178 -1.60 0.47 3.73
CA GLY A 178 -1.00 -0.79 3.35
C GLY A 178 0.48 -0.73 3.64
N CYS A 179 1.31 -1.34 2.80
CA CYS A 179 2.72 -1.51 3.12
C CYS A 179 3.64 -1.38 1.90
N PHE A 180 4.94 -1.36 2.19
CA PHE A 180 5.97 -1.51 1.17
C PHE A 180 6.38 -2.98 0.98
N PRO A 181 6.48 -3.46 -0.26
CA PRO A 181 6.96 -4.80 -0.55
C PRO A 181 8.44 -4.89 -0.21
N ARG A 182 8.92 -6.11 0.02
CA ARG A 182 10.32 -6.39 0.35
C ARG A 182 10.86 -5.61 1.55
N THR A 183 10.02 -5.30 2.52
CA THR A 183 10.43 -4.75 3.80
C THR A 183 9.94 -5.68 4.90
N TRP A 184 10.61 -5.68 6.04
CA TRP A 184 10.22 -6.45 7.22
C TRP A 184 10.74 -5.76 8.46
N GLU A 185 9.86 -5.48 9.40
CA GLU A 185 10.18 -4.96 10.72
C GLU A 185 10.61 -6.11 11.63
N ASP A 186 11.92 -6.40 11.63
CA ASP A 186 12.52 -7.51 12.36
C ASP A 186 12.28 -7.38 13.89
N PRO A 187 11.57 -8.33 14.52
CA PRO A 187 11.26 -8.26 15.96
C PRO A 187 12.50 -8.40 16.84
N ASP A 188 13.58 -9.00 16.33
CA ASP A 188 14.84 -9.17 17.05
C ASP A 188 15.76 -7.94 16.91
N TYR A 189 15.44 -7.03 15.99
CA TYR A 189 16.20 -5.80 15.80
C TYR A 189 15.60 -4.65 16.60
N VAL A 190 16.35 -4.16 17.60
CA VAL A 190 15.95 -3.01 18.41
C VAL A 190 16.58 -1.73 17.85
N HIS A 191 15.75 -0.83 17.31
CA HIS A 191 16.25 0.46 16.82
C HIS A 191 16.84 1.29 17.98
N PRO A 192 18.07 1.81 17.87
CA PRO A 192 18.80 2.46 18.97
C PRO A 192 18.04 3.56 19.70
N ASP A 193 17.28 4.38 18.95
CA ASP A 193 16.54 5.52 19.50
C ASP A 193 15.10 5.18 19.96
N VAL A 194 14.62 3.96 19.69
CA VAL A 194 13.24 3.54 20.01
C VAL A 194 13.23 2.57 21.20
N GLY A 195 14.19 1.64 21.26
CA GLY A 195 14.38 0.73 22.39
C GLY A 195 13.44 -0.47 22.44
N VAL A 196 12.66 -0.73 21.37
CA VAL A 196 11.86 -1.95 21.17
C VAL A 196 12.09 -2.53 19.78
N GLY A 197 11.76 -3.81 19.61
CA GLY A 197 11.83 -4.53 18.32
C GLY A 197 10.65 -4.23 17.41
N GLY A 198 10.76 -4.58 16.12
CA GLY A 198 9.68 -4.41 15.14
C GLY A 198 8.45 -5.31 15.37
N ASP A 199 7.35 -5.00 14.71
CA ASP A 199 6.07 -5.70 14.81
C ASP A 199 5.97 -7.00 13.97
N ASN A 200 7.07 -7.38 13.31
CA ASN A 200 7.19 -8.57 12.48
C ASN A 200 6.36 -8.55 11.18
N ASP A 201 5.90 -7.38 10.72
CA ASP A 201 5.17 -7.20 9.47
C ASP A 201 5.97 -6.36 8.44
N PRO A 202 5.50 -6.22 7.18
CA PRO A 202 6.10 -5.29 6.23
C PRO A 202 5.90 -3.83 6.66
N LEU A 203 6.83 -2.95 6.29
CA LEU A 203 6.82 -1.54 6.67
C LEU A 203 5.54 -0.83 6.19
N ASP A 204 4.80 -0.27 7.15
CA ASP A 204 3.49 0.32 6.93
C ASP A 204 3.54 1.70 6.25
N VAL A 205 2.52 2.00 5.44
CA VAL A 205 2.44 3.21 4.61
C VAL A 205 1.05 3.83 4.69
N CYS A 206 1.03 5.14 4.95
CA CYS A 206 -0.11 6.02 4.85
C CYS A 206 0.05 6.87 3.57
N GLU A 207 -0.70 6.53 2.52
CA GLU A 207 -0.74 7.30 1.29
C GLU A 207 -1.82 8.39 1.41
N ILE A 208 -1.39 9.66 1.38
CA ILE A 208 -2.20 10.82 1.77
C ILE A 208 -2.92 11.51 0.60
N GLY A 209 -2.78 10.98 -0.62
CA GLY A 209 -3.35 11.55 -1.83
C GLY A 209 -4.88 11.65 -1.83
N LEU A 210 -5.37 12.31 -2.88
CA LEU A 210 -6.79 12.57 -3.09
C LEU A 210 -7.55 11.33 -3.55
N ARG A 211 -6.88 10.43 -4.29
CA ARG A 211 -7.49 9.24 -4.87
C ARG A 211 -7.79 8.21 -3.79
N GLN A 212 -8.94 7.55 -3.89
CA GLN A 212 -9.18 6.29 -3.17
C GLN A 212 -8.57 5.14 -3.98
N ILE A 213 -7.53 4.50 -3.44
CA ILE A 213 -6.82 3.36 -4.07
C ILE A 213 -7.51 2.07 -3.63
N LYS A 214 -7.67 1.10 -4.53
CA LYS A 214 -8.38 -0.16 -4.24
C LYS A 214 -7.47 -1.15 -3.50
N THR A 215 -8.06 -2.04 -2.70
CA THR A 215 -7.34 -3.18 -2.11
C THR A 215 -6.66 -4.00 -3.21
N CYS A 216 -5.44 -4.46 -2.94
CA CYS A 216 -4.57 -5.20 -3.87
C CYS A 216 -4.05 -4.36 -5.06
N GLN A 217 -4.39 -3.06 -5.15
CA GLN A 217 -3.80 -2.19 -6.15
C GLN A 217 -2.41 -1.74 -5.71
N VAL A 218 -1.46 -1.82 -6.65
CA VAL A 218 -0.10 -1.29 -6.46
C VAL A 218 0.00 0.07 -7.11
N ARG A 219 0.63 1.04 -6.43
CA ARG A 219 0.83 2.40 -6.95
C ARG A 219 2.26 2.87 -6.69
N PRO A 220 2.90 3.56 -7.65
CA PRO A 220 4.16 4.23 -7.38
C PRO A 220 3.92 5.48 -6.52
N VAL A 221 4.62 5.59 -5.40
CA VAL A 221 4.49 6.68 -4.45
C VAL A 221 5.83 7.35 -4.18
N LYS A 222 5.78 8.62 -3.78
CA LYS A 222 6.92 9.36 -3.24
C LYS A 222 6.82 9.40 -1.73
N VAL A 223 7.90 8.99 -1.07
CA VAL A 223 8.05 9.03 0.40
C VAL A 223 8.35 10.44 0.86
N LEU A 224 7.70 10.87 1.94
CA LEU A 224 7.78 12.21 2.50
C LEU A 224 8.34 12.22 3.93
N GLY A 225 8.11 11.18 4.73
CA GLY A 225 8.58 11.07 6.11
C GLY A 225 8.02 9.84 6.81
N VAL A 226 8.21 9.72 8.12
CA VAL A 226 7.76 8.56 8.90
C VAL A 226 7.37 8.93 10.33
N LEU A 227 6.40 8.23 10.91
CA LEU A 227 6.03 8.30 12.32
C LEU A 227 6.31 6.96 13.00
N CYS A 228 6.94 6.96 14.17
CA CYS A 228 7.16 5.75 14.95
C CYS A 228 6.06 5.58 16.00
N MET A 229 5.08 4.70 15.75
CA MET A 229 4.12 4.30 16.76
C MET A 229 4.73 3.18 17.62
N ILE A 230 4.40 3.17 18.91
CA ILE A 230 4.66 2.05 19.80
C ILE A 230 3.35 1.32 20.02
N ASP A 231 3.19 0.17 19.36
CA ASP A 231 1.99 -0.65 19.44
C ASP A 231 2.21 -1.84 20.37
N GLU A 232 1.57 -1.84 21.53
CA GLU A 232 1.64 -2.94 22.51
C GLU A 232 3.07 -3.40 22.90
N GLY A 233 4.08 -2.54 22.71
CA GLY A 233 5.49 -2.82 23.05
C GLY A 233 6.39 -3.07 21.84
N GLU A 234 5.85 -2.97 20.63
CA GLU A 234 6.55 -3.15 19.36
C GLU A 234 6.70 -1.79 18.67
N ALA A 235 7.81 -1.59 17.95
CA ALA A 235 7.96 -0.49 17.01
C ALA A 235 7.11 -0.80 15.79
N ASP A 236 6.30 0.17 15.40
CA ASP A 236 5.40 0.07 14.26
C ASP A 236 5.50 1.38 13.46
N TRP A 237 6.32 1.36 12.40
CA TRP A 237 6.65 2.55 11.63
C TRP A 237 5.61 2.85 10.56
N LYS A 238 5.07 4.07 10.59
CA LYS A 238 4.06 4.55 9.64
C LYS A 238 4.68 5.55 8.66
N VAL A 239 5.05 5.09 7.47
CA VAL A 239 5.57 5.95 6.40
C VAL A 239 4.47 6.87 5.89
N ILE A 240 4.80 8.14 5.66
CA ILE A 240 3.94 9.10 4.95
C ILE A 240 4.40 9.18 3.50
N ALA A 241 3.50 8.87 2.58
CA ALA A 241 3.77 8.88 1.16
C ALA A 241 2.64 9.52 0.35
N ILE A 242 2.92 9.88 -0.89
CA ILE A 242 1.93 10.41 -1.83
C ILE A 242 2.06 9.73 -3.20
N ASP A 243 0.92 9.38 -3.80
CA ASP A 243 0.85 8.84 -5.16
C ASP A 243 1.57 9.77 -6.16
N LYS A 244 2.42 9.18 -7.01
CA LYS A 244 3.18 9.88 -8.06
C LYS A 244 2.31 10.73 -8.98
N GLU A 245 1.09 10.29 -9.25
CA GLU A 245 0.13 10.96 -10.13
C GLU A 245 -0.77 11.96 -9.38
N ASP A 246 -0.60 12.15 -8.06
CA ASP A 246 -1.40 13.12 -7.31
C ASP A 246 -1.02 14.57 -7.72
N PRO A 247 -2.00 15.49 -7.85
CA PRO A 247 -1.73 16.89 -8.14
C PRO A 247 -0.79 17.60 -7.15
N TRP A 248 -0.68 17.11 -5.91
CA TRP A 248 0.24 17.64 -4.91
C TRP A 248 1.63 17.01 -4.95
N ALA A 249 1.80 15.90 -5.65
CA ALA A 249 3.04 15.12 -5.64
C ALA A 249 4.25 15.98 -5.98
N GLU A 250 4.19 16.87 -6.99
CA GLU A 250 5.31 17.74 -7.36
C GLU A 250 5.73 18.70 -6.23
N LYS A 251 4.78 19.14 -5.40
CA LYS A 251 4.99 20.17 -4.37
C LYS A 251 5.39 19.61 -3.01
N LEU A 252 5.07 18.35 -2.72
CA LEU A 252 5.41 17.69 -1.46
C LEU A 252 6.70 16.89 -1.67
N ASN A 253 7.83 17.35 -1.14
CA ASN A 253 9.12 16.67 -1.30
C ASN A 253 9.72 16.22 0.05
N ASP A 254 9.28 16.83 1.14
CA ASP A 254 9.60 16.42 2.51
C ASP A 254 8.36 16.54 3.41
N ILE A 255 8.45 16.02 4.62
CA ILE A 255 7.38 16.03 5.61
C ILE A 255 6.94 17.44 5.98
N SER A 256 7.87 18.40 5.96
CA SER A 256 7.59 19.81 6.23
C SER A 256 6.67 20.45 5.19
N ASP A 257 6.71 19.98 3.94
CA ASP A 257 5.83 20.48 2.89
C ASP A 257 4.38 20.07 3.15
N VAL A 258 4.15 18.89 3.74
CA VAL A 258 2.81 18.41 4.09
C VAL A 258 2.17 19.37 5.09
N GLU A 259 2.87 19.70 6.18
CA GLU A 259 2.33 20.62 7.19
C GLU A 259 2.10 22.02 6.63
N LYS A 260 3.00 22.50 5.75
CA LYS A 260 2.92 23.83 5.16
C LYS A 260 1.79 23.96 4.13
N LEU A 261 1.59 22.96 3.28
CA LEU A 261 0.68 23.03 2.14
C LEU A 261 -0.67 22.35 2.40
N LEU A 262 -0.71 21.37 3.30
CA LEU A 262 -1.87 20.57 3.67
C LEU A 262 -2.03 20.49 5.21
N PRO A 263 -2.17 21.65 5.89
CA PRO A 263 -2.15 21.72 7.35
C PRO A 263 -3.22 20.83 7.99
N GLY A 264 -2.85 20.13 9.07
CA GLY A 264 -3.70 19.18 9.79
C GLY A 264 -3.75 17.77 9.22
N THR A 265 -3.15 17.50 8.05
CA THR A 265 -3.08 16.13 7.49
C THR A 265 -2.31 15.19 8.40
N LEU A 266 -1.15 15.65 8.90
CA LEU A 266 -0.30 14.85 9.79
C LEU A 266 -0.96 14.63 11.16
N ASP A 267 -1.68 15.62 11.67
CA ASP A 267 -2.46 15.49 12.90
C ASP A 267 -3.55 14.43 12.75
N VAL A 268 -4.28 14.43 11.63
CA VAL A 268 -5.30 13.41 11.36
C VAL A 268 -4.69 12.01 11.39
N VAL A 269 -3.51 11.80 10.78
CA VAL A 269 -2.81 10.50 10.81
C VAL A 269 -2.42 10.12 12.24
N ARG A 270 -1.75 11.01 12.97
CA ARG A 270 -1.29 10.77 14.34
C ARG A 270 -2.46 10.46 15.28
N GLU A 271 -3.52 11.27 15.25
CA GLU A 271 -4.71 11.08 16.08
C GLU A 271 -5.50 9.82 15.68
N TRP A 272 -5.47 9.44 14.40
CA TRP A 272 -6.06 8.19 13.97
C TRP A 272 -5.40 7.01 14.69
N PHE A 273 -4.07 6.89 14.58
CA PHE A 273 -3.28 5.83 15.21
C PHE A 273 -3.25 5.89 16.74
N ARG A 274 -3.32 7.08 17.35
CA ARG A 274 -3.37 7.21 18.81
C ARG A 274 -4.59 6.50 19.39
N THR A 275 -5.75 6.63 18.74
CA THR A 275 -7.03 6.27 19.36
C THR A 275 -7.82 5.18 18.63
N TYR A 276 -7.34 4.59 17.53
CA TYR A 276 -8.12 3.60 16.77
C TYR A 276 -8.48 2.33 17.55
N LYS A 277 -7.65 1.93 18.52
CA LYS A 277 -7.92 0.79 19.42
C LYS A 277 -8.71 1.17 20.68
N VAL A 278 -8.96 2.45 20.95
CA VAL A 278 -9.71 2.89 22.14
C VAL A 278 -11.14 2.31 22.16
N PRO A 279 -11.90 2.30 21.04
CA PRO A 279 -13.20 1.63 20.99
C PRO A 279 -13.15 0.09 21.16
N ASP A 280 -11.96 -0.51 21.06
CA ASP A 280 -11.72 -1.92 21.40
C ASP A 280 -11.40 -2.13 22.89
N GLY A 281 -11.44 -1.07 23.70
CA GLY A 281 -11.12 -1.10 25.13
C GLY A 281 -9.61 -1.12 25.43
N LYS A 282 -8.77 -0.79 24.44
CA LYS A 282 -7.32 -0.66 24.61
C LYS A 282 -6.96 0.78 24.99
N PRO A 283 -5.80 1.01 25.64
CA PRO A 283 -5.32 2.37 25.87
C PRO A 283 -4.96 3.07 24.55
N GLU A 284 -4.70 4.37 24.64
CA GLU A 284 -4.12 5.12 23.53
C GLU A 284 -2.71 4.61 23.22
N ASN A 285 -2.39 4.50 21.93
CA ASN A 285 -1.05 4.19 21.47
C ASN A 285 -0.10 5.36 21.73
N LYS A 286 1.17 5.06 21.95
CA LYS A 286 2.23 6.06 22.15
C LYS A 286 3.07 6.18 20.89
N PHE A 287 3.92 7.20 20.84
CA PHE A 287 4.86 7.40 19.75
C PHE A 287 6.25 7.67 20.29
N ALA A 288 7.28 7.22 19.57
CA ALA A 288 8.66 7.61 19.85
C ALA A 288 8.94 9.04 19.36
N PHE A 289 10.18 9.53 19.55
CA PHE A 289 10.65 10.83 19.05
C PHE A 289 9.75 12.03 19.42
N GLU A 290 9.18 12.03 20.63
CA GLU A 290 8.24 13.07 21.08
C GLU A 290 7.05 13.25 20.13
N GLU A 291 6.60 12.15 19.52
CA GLU A 291 5.47 12.11 18.57
C GLU A 291 5.67 12.93 17.29
N LYS A 292 6.92 13.24 16.97
CA LYS A 292 7.31 13.95 15.74
C LYS A 292 7.27 13.00 14.55
N PHE A 293 6.85 13.54 13.42
CA PHE A 293 7.14 12.92 12.14
C PHE A 293 8.60 13.24 11.77
N MET A 294 9.36 12.20 11.47
CA MET A 294 10.72 12.33 10.97
C MET A 294 10.71 12.61 9.47
N ASP A 295 11.73 13.31 9.00
CA ASP A 295 11.85 13.75 7.61
C ASP A 295 12.04 12.59 6.62
N ARG A 296 12.04 12.95 5.34
CA ARG A 296 12.24 11.99 4.25
C ARG A 296 13.58 11.26 4.36
N ALA A 297 14.65 11.95 4.75
CA ALA A 297 15.98 11.37 4.82
C ALA A 297 16.06 10.28 5.90
N PHE A 298 15.47 10.51 7.06
CA PHE A 298 15.34 9.53 8.12
C PHE A 298 14.46 8.36 7.67
N CYS A 299 13.32 8.64 7.03
CA CYS A 299 12.44 7.59 6.51
C CYS A 299 13.15 6.65 5.54
N LEU A 300 14.04 7.16 4.67
CA LEU A 300 14.82 6.32 3.76
C LEU A 300 15.79 5.38 4.50
N GLN A 301 16.28 5.77 5.68
CA GLN A 301 17.12 4.91 6.52
C GLN A 301 16.30 3.75 7.10
N ILE A 302 15.08 4.02 7.59
CA ILE A 302 14.15 2.99 8.09
C ILE A 302 13.77 2.02 6.96
N MET A 303 13.48 2.53 5.76
CA MET A 303 13.21 1.69 4.60
C MET A 303 14.40 0.79 4.25
N HIS A 304 15.62 1.32 4.32
CA HIS A 304 16.83 0.53 4.05
C HIS A 304 17.03 -0.58 5.08
N GLU A 305 16.85 -0.24 6.36
CA GLU A 305 16.98 -1.17 7.47
C GLU A 305 16.00 -2.34 7.33
N THR A 306 14.72 -2.04 7.13
CA THR A 306 13.65 -3.02 6.96
C THR A 306 13.78 -3.82 5.66
N HIS A 307 14.28 -3.21 4.58
CA HIS A 307 14.59 -3.93 3.34
C HIS A 307 15.73 -4.94 3.55
N ARG A 308 16.78 -4.55 4.27
CA ARG A 308 17.90 -5.45 4.62
C ARG A 308 17.46 -6.55 5.56
N ALA A 309 16.54 -6.28 6.49
CA ALA A 309 15.93 -7.29 7.34
C ALA A 309 15.16 -8.32 6.50
N TRP A 310 14.27 -7.88 5.61
CA TRP A 310 13.56 -8.76 4.69
C TRP A 310 14.51 -9.62 3.84
N ALA A 311 15.60 -9.04 3.35
CA ALA A 311 16.59 -9.79 2.58
C ALA A 311 17.23 -10.92 3.39
N ARG A 312 17.52 -10.68 4.67
CA ARG A 312 18.01 -11.72 5.59
C ARG A 312 16.94 -12.78 5.85
N LEU A 313 15.69 -12.36 6.06
CA LEU A 313 14.55 -13.26 6.26
C LEU A 313 14.41 -14.24 5.08
N VAL A 314 14.38 -13.72 3.85
CA VAL A 314 14.23 -14.56 2.66
C VAL A 314 15.43 -15.48 2.49
N LYS A 315 16.66 -15.00 2.72
CA LYS A 315 17.86 -15.84 2.61
C LYS A 315 17.88 -16.96 3.66
N GLY A 316 17.61 -16.64 4.92
CA GLY A 316 17.57 -17.62 6.02
C GLY A 316 16.47 -18.66 5.83
N SER A 317 15.31 -18.26 5.30
CA SER A 317 14.22 -19.19 5.01
C SER A 317 14.62 -20.25 3.97
N VAL A 318 15.45 -19.88 2.98
CA VAL A 318 15.95 -20.83 1.98
C VAL A 318 16.96 -21.80 2.59
N GLU A 319 17.90 -21.31 3.40
CA GLU A 319 18.89 -22.17 4.07
C GLU A 319 18.22 -23.19 5.02
N GLU A 320 17.17 -22.80 5.74
CA GLU A 320 16.37 -23.73 6.56
C GLU A 320 15.59 -24.75 5.73
N GLU A 321 14.99 -24.32 4.62
CA GLU A 321 14.29 -25.20 3.68
C GLU A 321 15.24 -26.23 3.04
N GLU A 322 16.47 -25.84 2.74
CA GLU A 322 17.53 -26.72 2.25
C GLU A 322 17.97 -27.71 3.33
N ALA A 323 18.20 -27.24 4.56
CA ALA A 323 18.56 -28.10 5.68
C ALA A 323 17.46 -29.14 6.00
N LYS A 324 16.18 -28.75 5.95
CA LYS A 324 15.03 -29.67 6.14
C LYS A 324 14.90 -30.71 5.03
N LYS A 325 15.44 -30.45 3.83
CA LYS A 325 15.47 -31.42 2.71
C LYS A 325 16.58 -32.46 2.85
N GLU A 326 17.64 -32.17 3.62
CA GLU A 326 18.80 -33.07 3.79
C GLU A 326 18.64 -34.12 4.91
N ASP A 327 17.69 -33.95 5.83
CA ASP A 327 17.53 -34.85 6.99
C ASP A 327 16.57 -36.03 6.71
N LYS A 328 17.08 -37.08 6.04
CA LYS A 328 16.49 -38.44 6.00
C LYS A 328 17.54 -39.47 6.41
N PRO A 329 17.19 -40.53 7.19
CA PRO A 329 18.20 -41.39 7.79
C PRO A 329 18.73 -42.44 6.81
N ALA A 330 20.04 -42.67 6.96
CA ALA A 330 20.84 -43.85 6.59
C ALA A 330 21.50 -43.95 5.18
N ALA A 331 22.83 -44.02 5.28
CA ALA A 331 23.78 -44.85 4.55
C ALA A 331 24.16 -44.52 3.09
N ARG A 332 25.42 -44.06 2.98
CA ARG A 332 26.44 -44.31 1.93
C ARG A 332 26.25 -43.68 0.54
N LYS A 333 27.30 -42.91 0.19
CA LYS A 333 27.86 -42.59 -1.15
C LYS A 333 26.83 -42.49 -2.27
N PHE A 334 26.41 -41.28 -2.59
CA PHE A 334 25.83 -41.01 -3.89
C PHE A 334 26.22 -39.64 -4.44
N THR A 335 26.72 -39.68 -5.67
CA THR A 335 27.00 -38.57 -6.57
C THR A 335 25.83 -37.59 -6.68
N MET A 336 26.20 -36.31 -6.70
CA MET A 336 25.36 -35.13 -6.95
C MET A 336 24.25 -35.41 -7.97
N LYS A 337 23.00 -35.34 -7.53
CA LYS A 337 21.88 -34.90 -8.37
C LYS A 337 21.14 -33.80 -7.62
N ARG A 338 21.41 -32.56 -8.04
CA ARG A 338 20.68 -31.34 -7.70
C ARG A 338 19.21 -31.53 -8.06
N ASN A 339 18.31 -31.29 -7.11
CA ASN A 339 16.91 -30.98 -7.37
C ASN A 339 16.48 -29.90 -6.37
N LEU A 340 17.02 -28.69 -6.53
CA LEU A 340 16.32 -27.49 -6.11
C LEU A 340 15.33 -27.15 -7.23
N SER A 341 14.10 -26.80 -6.87
CA SER A 341 13.11 -26.36 -7.85
C SER A 341 13.60 -25.06 -8.49
N VAL A 342 13.46 -24.96 -9.81
CA VAL A 342 13.84 -23.77 -10.60
C VAL A 342 13.30 -22.45 -10.02
N PRO A 343 12.08 -22.38 -9.43
CA PRO A 343 11.55 -21.14 -8.84
C PRO A 343 12.36 -20.60 -7.65
N ALA A 344 12.85 -21.46 -6.75
CA ALA A 344 13.58 -21.03 -5.56
C ALA A 344 14.98 -20.47 -5.91
N LEU A 345 15.67 -21.14 -6.84
CA LEU A 345 16.99 -20.70 -7.30
C LEU A 345 16.94 -19.40 -8.11
N ASP A 346 15.85 -19.18 -8.84
CA ASP A 346 15.60 -17.93 -9.56
C ASP A 346 15.22 -16.79 -8.63
N ALA A 347 14.44 -17.06 -7.57
CA ALA A 347 14.11 -16.08 -6.54
C ALA A 347 15.38 -15.60 -5.81
N MET A 348 16.29 -16.50 -5.43
CA MET A 348 17.56 -16.13 -4.78
C MET A 348 18.46 -15.25 -5.67
N LYS A 349 18.60 -15.61 -6.96
CA LYS A 349 19.38 -14.81 -7.91
C LYS A 349 18.75 -13.45 -8.19
N GLN A 350 17.42 -13.38 -8.18
CA GLN A 350 16.69 -12.11 -8.25
C GLN A 350 16.88 -11.28 -6.98
N VAL A 351 16.91 -11.90 -5.80
CA VAL A 351 17.11 -11.22 -4.51
C VAL A 351 18.53 -10.66 -4.40
N GLU A 352 19.57 -11.44 -4.71
CA GLU A 352 20.97 -10.95 -4.68
C GLU A 352 21.24 -9.86 -5.73
N GLY A 353 20.70 -10.02 -6.95
CA GLY A 353 20.78 -9.00 -7.99
C GLY A 353 19.99 -7.74 -7.63
N SER A 354 18.78 -7.89 -7.07
CA SER A 354 17.99 -6.76 -6.62
C SER A 354 18.60 -6.08 -5.41
N LEU A 355 19.25 -6.78 -4.50
CA LEU A 355 19.90 -6.16 -3.34
C LEU A 355 21.03 -5.23 -3.74
N LEU A 356 21.91 -5.65 -4.66
CA LEU A 356 23.00 -4.83 -5.16
C LEU A 356 22.48 -3.65 -6.01
N GLU A 357 21.45 -3.88 -6.82
CA GLU A 357 20.79 -2.81 -7.57
C GLU A 357 20.06 -1.85 -6.63
N ASP A 358 19.28 -2.34 -5.68
CA ASP A 358 18.48 -1.55 -4.75
C ASP A 358 19.38 -0.80 -3.75
N GLU A 359 20.55 -1.33 -3.35
CA GLU A 359 21.57 -0.59 -2.61
C GLU A 359 22.15 0.56 -3.44
N ALA A 360 22.51 0.32 -4.70
CA ALA A 360 22.99 1.38 -5.59
C ALA A 360 21.92 2.45 -5.84
N ARG A 361 20.66 2.03 -5.99
CA ARG A 361 19.49 2.88 -6.22
C ARG A 361 19.08 3.67 -4.99
N LEU A 362 19.09 3.05 -3.83
CA LEU A 362 18.85 3.71 -2.56
C LEU A 362 19.98 4.70 -2.30
N THR A 363 21.23 4.33 -2.52
CA THR A 363 22.37 5.24 -2.40
C THR A 363 22.21 6.43 -3.34
N GLU A 364 21.81 6.20 -4.60
CA GLU A 364 21.48 7.28 -5.55
C GLU A 364 20.29 8.13 -5.06
N ALA A 365 19.26 7.51 -4.50
CA ALA A 365 18.08 8.20 -3.98
C ALA A 365 18.40 9.03 -2.73
N MET A 366 19.23 8.51 -1.82
CA MET A 366 19.77 9.23 -0.65
C MET A 366 20.65 10.39 -1.09
N ASN A 367 21.49 10.20 -2.11
CA ASN A 367 22.32 11.27 -2.67
C ASN A 367 21.49 12.36 -3.35
N LYS A 368 20.42 12.00 -4.08
CA LYS A 368 19.46 12.98 -4.63
C LYS A 368 18.66 13.68 -3.54
N ALA A 369 18.32 12.98 -2.46
CA ALA A 369 17.65 13.55 -1.29
C ALA A 369 18.50 14.59 -0.57
N ALA A 370 19.82 14.39 -0.52
CA ALA A 370 20.76 15.29 0.15
C ALA A 370 21.13 16.56 -0.65
N ILE A 371 20.67 16.68 -1.91
CA ILE A 371 21.01 17.79 -2.82
C ILE A 371 19.78 18.70 -3.11
N GLY A 372 18.59 18.35 -2.61
CA GLY A 372 17.41 19.22 -2.60
C GLY A 372 17.27 19.96 -1.29
#